data_AF-A0A8J1YQR3-F1
#
_entry.id   AF-A0A8J1YQR3-F1
#
_cell.length_a   1.000
_cell.length_b   1.000
_cell.length_c   1.000
_cell.angle_alpha   90.00
_cell.angle_beta   90.00
_cell.angle_gamma   90.00
#
_symmetry.space_group_name_H-M   'P 1'
#
loop_
_entity.id
_entity.type
_entity.pdbx_description
1 polymer ?
#
loop_
_entity_poly.entity_id
_entity_poly.type
_entity_poly.pdbx_seq_one_letter_code
_entity_poly.pdbx_strand_id
1 'polypeptide(L)'
;MSSSPYIVPLPRSTSTTIRSSVVIPNFPQVLAELLQNAVDAGADRIDSWIDLTSGGESLRIEDDGCGIDQAALRSEEHTSELQSR
;
A
#
# COMPACT_ATOMS: atom_id res chain seq x y z
N MET A 1 22.49 -41.37 7.33
CA MET A 1 23.21 -40.13 6.98
C MET A 1 22.20 -38.99 7.03
N SER A 2 22.21 -38.18 8.09
CA SER A 2 21.24 -37.10 8.27
C SER A 2 21.68 -35.89 7.44
N SER A 3 20.94 -35.57 6.38
CA SER A 3 21.19 -34.41 5.54
C SER A 3 20.91 -33.13 6.32
N SER A 4 21.84 -32.17 6.30
CA SER A 4 21.57 -30.80 6.77
C SER A 4 20.33 -30.24 6.05
N PRO A 5 19.46 -29.48 6.75
CA PRO A 5 18.35 -28.83 6.08
C PRO A 5 18.91 -27.74 5.16
N TYR A 6 18.72 -27.90 3.86
CA TYR A 6 19.02 -26.86 2.88
C TYR A 6 18.05 -25.70 3.08
N ILE A 7 18.55 -24.47 3.08
CA ILE A 7 17.71 -23.26 3.08
C ILE A 7 16.96 -23.25 1.75
N VAL A 8 15.63 -23.36 1.81
CA VAL A 8 14.74 -23.30 0.65
C VAL A 8 13.80 -22.11 0.78
N PRO A 9 13.40 -21.47 -0.34
CA PRO A 9 12.39 -20.42 -0.34
C PRO A 9 11.09 -20.91 0.30
N LEU A 10 10.44 -20.06 1.08
CA LEU A 10 9.13 -20.37 1.64
C LEU A 10 8.09 -20.55 0.51
N PRO A 11 7.08 -21.42 0.70
CA PRO A 11 5.92 -21.47 -0.18
C PRO A 11 5.29 -20.07 -0.34
N ARG A 12 4.79 -19.77 -1.55
CA ARG A 12 4.25 -18.44 -1.87
C ARG A 12 3.20 -17.97 -0.86
N SER A 13 2.26 -18.84 -0.48
CA SER A 13 1.24 -18.52 0.53
C SER A 13 1.85 -18.06 1.86
N THR A 14 2.85 -18.79 2.37
CA THR A 14 3.55 -18.44 3.62
C THR A 14 4.36 -17.15 3.49
N SER A 15 5.04 -16.94 2.36
CA SER A 15 5.77 -15.69 2.07
C SER A 15 4.82 -14.49 2.01
N THR A 16 3.68 -14.64 1.32
CA THR A 16 2.62 -13.63 1.25
C THR A 16 2.05 -13.34 2.64
N THR A 17 1.74 -14.36 3.44
CA THR A 17 1.23 -14.19 4.81
C THR A 17 2.23 -13.45 5.70
N ILE A 18 3.52 -13.79 5.65
CA ILE A 18 4.56 -13.09 6.42
C ILE A 18 4.70 -11.64 5.97
N ARG A 19 4.64 -11.38 4.65
CA ARG A 19 4.64 -10.02 4.11
C ARG A 19 3.42 -9.23 4.59
N SER A 20 2.23 -9.84 4.61
CA SER A 20 1.00 -9.24 5.13
C SER A 20 1.05 -8.96 6.64
N SER A 21 1.77 -9.75 7.42
CA SER A 21 1.90 -9.56 8.88
C SER A 21 3.02 -8.61 9.30
N VAL A 22 3.90 -8.21 8.37
CA VAL A 22 5.08 -7.36 8.64
C VAL A 22 4.90 -5.95 8.08
N VAL A 23 4.05 -5.75 7.08
CA VAL A 23 3.75 -4.41 6.57
C VAL A 23 2.59 -3.83 7.36
N ILE A 24 2.89 -3.33 8.57
CA ILE A 24 2.03 -2.32 9.21
C ILE A 24 2.47 -1.00 8.57
N PRO A 25 1.69 -0.43 7.62
CA PRO A 25 2.06 0.83 7.03
C PRO A 25 2.05 1.89 8.14
N ASN A 26 3.15 2.62 8.28
CA ASN A 26 3.15 3.75 9.21
C ASN A 26 2.17 4.79 8.65
N PHE A 27 1.31 5.32 9.50
CA PHE A 27 0.24 6.24 9.11
C PHE A 27 0.73 7.44 8.26
N PRO A 28 1.90 8.07 8.58
CA PRO A 28 2.47 9.12 7.73
C PRO A 28 2.83 8.67 6.31
N GLN A 29 3.29 7.43 6.14
CA GLN A 29 3.62 6.90 4.82
C GLN A 29 2.35 6.64 4.01
N VAL A 30 1.28 6.11 4.60
CA VAL A 30 -0.02 6.00 3.91
C VAL A 30 -0.49 7.36 3.41
N LEU A 31 -0.39 8.37 4.27
CA LEU A 31 -0.73 9.75 3.90
C LEU A 31 0.13 10.25 2.74
N ALA A 32 1.45 10.05 2.80
CA ALA A 32 2.37 10.50 1.75
C ALA A 32 2.04 9.87 0.39
N GLU A 33 1.79 8.56 0.34
CA GLU A 33 1.45 7.85 -0.90
C GLU A 33 0.10 8.33 -1.48
N LEU A 34 -0.92 8.53 -0.63
CA LEU A 34 -2.22 9.04 -1.11
C LEU A 34 -2.13 10.48 -1.62
N LEU A 35 -1.33 11.34 -0.98
CA LEU A 35 -1.09 12.70 -1.45
C LEU A 35 -0.30 12.70 -2.77
N GLN A 36 0.68 11.80 -2.92
CA GLN A 36 1.43 11.68 -4.16
C GLN A 36 0.52 11.26 -5.32
N ASN A 37 -0.38 10.30 -5.09
CA ASN A 37 -1.37 9.90 -6.09
C ASN A 37 -2.27 11.06 -6.55
N ALA A 38 -2.71 11.92 -5.62
CA ALA A 38 -3.52 13.09 -5.95
C ALA A 38 -2.72 14.12 -6.78
N VAL A 39 -1.45 14.34 -6.43
CA VAL A 39 -0.54 15.21 -7.20
C VAL A 39 -0.29 14.66 -8.60
N ASP A 40 -0.03 13.36 -8.72
CA ASP A 40 0.20 12.69 -10.00
C ASP A 40 -1.05 12.70 -10.88
N ALA A 41 -2.24 12.69 -10.27
CA ALA A 41 -3.52 12.88 -10.95
C ALA A 41 -3.77 14.32 -11.41
N GLY A 42 -2.90 15.27 -11.06
CA GLY A 42 -2.97 16.67 -11.44
C GLY A 42 -4.00 17.48 -10.66
N ALA A 43 -4.30 17.10 -9.41
CA ALA A 43 -5.24 17.83 -8.57
C ALA A 43 -4.75 19.25 -8.23
N ASP A 44 -5.64 20.23 -8.34
CA ASP A 44 -5.41 21.62 -7.91
C ASP A 44 -5.87 21.84 -6.46
N ARG A 45 -6.81 21.00 -5.98
CA ARG A 45 -7.30 20.97 -4.61
C ARG A 45 -7.24 19.56 -4.04
N ILE A 46 -6.67 19.46 -2.83
CA ILE A 46 -6.62 18.22 -2.05
C ILE A 46 -7.09 18.53 -0.63
N ASP A 47 -8.20 17.93 -0.22
CA ASP A 47 -8.78 18.02 1.11
C ASP A 47 -8.43 16.75 1.90
N SER A 48 -7.93 16.91 3.14
CA SER A 48 -7.45 15.81 3.97
C SER A 48 -8.08 15.83 5.36
N TRP A 49 -8.60 14.69 5.81
CA TRP A 49 -9.12 14.49 7.16
C TRP A 49 -8.38 13.35 7.85
N ILE A 50 -7.91 13.63 9.06
CA ILE A 50 -7.14 12.70 9.86
C ILE A 50 -7.79 12.56 11.23
N ASP A 51 -8.16 11.34 11.58
CA ASP A 51 -8.54 10.96 12.95
C ASP A 51 -7.40 10.12 13.55
N LEU A 52 -6.86 10.59 14.68
CA LEU A 52 -5.80 9.90 15.44
C LEU A 52 -6.33 9.32 16.76
N THR A 53 -7.63 9.13 16.86
CA THR A 53 -8.24 8.47 18.03
C THR A 53 -7.68 7.06 18.14
N SER A 54 -7.05 6.76 19.26
CA SER A 54 -6.38 5.48 19.50
C SER A 54 -7.34 4.30 19.31
N GLY A 55 -7.02 3.39 18.39
CA GLY A 55 -7.85 2.23 18.04
C GLY A 55 -9.00 2.51 17.08
N GLY A 56 -9.07 3.72 16.51
CA GLY A 56 -10.04 4.15 15.52
C GLY A 56 -9.43 5.10 14.49
N GLU A 57 -8.12 5.02 14.27
CA GLU A 57 -7.39 5.92 13.40
C GLU A 57 -7.94 5.82 11.96
N SER A 58 -8.23 6.97 11.36
CA SER A 58 -8.76 7.01 9.99
C SER A 58 -8.16 8.16 9.18
N LEU A 59 -8.05 7.93 7.88
CA LEU A 59 -7.54 8.88 6.92
C LEU A 59 -8.51 8.95 5.74
N ARG A 60 -8.86 10.17 5.33
CA ARG A 60 -9.62 10.44 4.10
C ARG A 60 -8.89 11.52 3.31
N ILE A 61 -8.70 11.26 2.02
CA ILE A 61 -8.19 12.21 1.04
C ILE A 61 -9.26 12.37 -0.04
N GLU A 62 -9.56 13.60 -0.42
CA GLU A 62 -10.44 13.95 -1.53
C GLU A 62 -9.71 14.94 -2.42
N ASP A 63 -9.58 14.60 -3.69
CA ASP A 63 -8.89 15.41 -4.69
C ASP A 63 -9.80 15.69 -5.90
N ASP A 64 -9.46 16.73 -6.67
CA ASP A 64 -10.12 17.09 -7.92
C ASP A 64 -9.31 16.71 -9.18
N GLY A 65 -8.44 15.70 -9.05
CA GLY A 65 -7.61 15.20 -10.14
C GLY A 65 -8.40 14.42 -11.20
N CYS A 66 -7.67 13.82 -12.14
CA CYS A 66 -8.26 13.10 -13.28
C CYS A 66 -9.09 11.85 -12.91
N GLY A 67 -9.05 11.41 -11.65
CA GLY A 67 -9.78 10.23 -11.16
C GLY A 67 -9.17 8.90 -11.64
N ILE A 68 -9.84 7.79 -11.29
CA ILE A 68 -9.39 6.45 -11.65
C ILE A 68 -10.38 5.84 -12.65
N ASP A 69 -9.87 5.33 -13.77
CA ASP A 69 -10.67 4.58 -14.75
C ASP A 69 -11.28 3.33 -14.10
N GLN A 70 -12.57 3.06 -14.35
CA GLN A 70 -13.25 1.85 -13.86
C GLN A 70 -12.57 0.55 -14.31
N ALA A 71 -11.86 0.55 -15.44
CA ALA A 71 -11.08 -0.60 -15.87
C ALA A 71 -9.88 -0.87 -14.93
N ALA A 72 -9.23 0.18 -14.42
CA ALA A 72 -8.10 0.07 -13.50
C ALA A 72 -8.53 -0.36 -12.09
N LEU A 73 -9.75 0.00 -11.66
CA LEU A 73 -10.32 -0.45 -10.38
C LEU A 73 -10.58 -1.97 -10.32
N ARG A 74 -10.62 -2.66 -11.48
CA ARG A 74 -10.88 -4.10 -11.56
C ARG A 74 -9.61 -4.95 -11.54
N SER A 75 -8.43 -4.34 -11.67
CA SER A 75 -7.16 -5.03 -11.59
C SER A 75 -6.61 -4.94 -10.17
N GLU A 76 -6.98 -5.88 -9.29
CA GLU A 76 -6.34 -6.03 -7.97
C GLU A 76 -4.95 -6.71 -8.03
N GLU A 77 -4.34 -6.87 -9.22
CA GLU A 77 -3.01 -7.44 -9.36
C GLU A 77 -2.00 -6.40 -9.87
N HIS A 78 -1.01 -6.09 -8.99
CA HIS A 78 0.30 -5.45 -9.23
C HIS A 78 0.44 -3.95 -8.93
N THR A 79 0.59 -3.61 -7.65
CA THR A 79 1.42 -2.45 -7.25
C THR A 79 2.88 -2.89 -7.12
N SER A 80 3.58 -3.02 -8.25
CA SER A 80 5.02 -3.28 -8.32
C SER A 80 5.81 -1.96 -8.47
N GLU A 81 5.77 -1.09 -7.47
CA GLU A 81 6.65 0.11 -7.42
C GLU A 81 7.52 0.20 -6.16
N LEU A 82 7.76 -0.91 -5.45
CA LEU A 82 8.65 -0.94 -4.27
C LEU A 82 9.95 -1.74 -4.46
N GLN A 83 10.49 -1.85 -5.68
CA GLN A 83 11.76 -2.57 -5.94
C GLN A 83 12.87 -1.75 -6.61
N SER A 84 12.78 -0.42 -6.60
CA SER A 84 13.91 0.42 -7.04
C SER A 84 14.28 1.47 -6.00
N ARG A 85 14.79 1.02 -4.85
CA ARG A 85 15.91 1.66 -4.14
C ARG A 85 16.51 0.72 -3.10
#